data_AF-A0AAU3DKE1-F1
#
_entry.id   AF-A0AAU3DKE1-F1
#
_cell.length_a   1.000
_cell.length_b   1.000
_cell.length_c   1.000
_cell.angle_alpha   90.00
_cell.angle_beta   90.00
_cell.angle_gamma   90.00
#
_symmetry.space_group_name_H-M   'P 1'
#
loop_
_entity.id
_entity.type
_entity.pdbx_description
1 polymer ?
#
loop_
_entity_poly.entity_id
_entity_poly.type
_entity_poly.pdbx_seq_one_letter_code
_entity_poly.pdbx_strand_id
1 'polypeptide(L)' 'MTADPGEGPHVRQLLGAYVLDALTPGEARTVARHLRGCDRCTADYAATAEAAELLALLREEDMSE' A
#
# COMPACT_ATOMS: atom_id res chain seq x y z
N MET A 1 -4.16 -0.92 -22.65
CA MET A 1 -3.37 -1.23 -21.44
C MET A 1 -3.56 -2.69 -21.13
N THR A 2 -2.71 -3.53 -21.71
CA THR A 2 -2.81 -4.99 -21.59
C THR A 2 -2.28 -5.37 -20.22
N ALA A 3 -3.15 -5.91 -19.35
CA ALA A 3 -2.69 -6.55 -18.12
C ALA A 3 -1.80 -7.73 -18.53
N ASP A 4 -0.60 -7.81 -17.97
CA ASP A 4 0.27 -8.97 -18.15
C ASP A 4 -0.44 -10.19 -17.52
N PRO A 5 -0.72 -11.26 -18.30
CA PRO A 5 -1.55 -12.37 -17.84
C PRO A 5 -0.79 -13.37 -16.95
N GLY A 6 0.48 -13.12 -16.60
CA GLY A 6 1.30 -13.99 -15.75
C GLY A 6 1.31 -13.62 -14.27
N GLU A 7 0.83 -12.42 -13.91
CA GLU A 7 0.92 -11.88 -12.56
C GLU A 7 -0.44 -12.04 -11.85
N GLY A 8 -0.47 -12.74 -10.71
CA GLY A 8 -1.66 -12.81 -9.86
C GLY A 8 -2.19 -11.41 -9.50
N PRO A 9 -3.36 -11.28 -8.85
CA PRO A 9 -3.95 -9.97 -8.57
C PRO A 9 -2.97 -9.07 -7.80
N HIS A 10 -2.59 -7.93 -8.39
CA HIS A 10 -1.75 -6.93 -7.74
C HIS A 10 -2.41 -6.37 -6.48
N VAL A 11 -1.58 -5.98 -5.50
CA VAL A 11 -2.03 -5.56 -4.17
C VAL A 11 -2.26 -4.06 -4.02
N ARG A 12 -2.31 -3.29 -5.12
CA ARG A 12 -2.36 -1.81 -5.11
C ARG A 12 -3.48 -1.25 -4.23
N GLN A 13 -4.65 -1.89 -4.23
CA GLN A 13 -5.82 -1.48 -3.44
C GLN A 13 -5.63 -1.68 -1.93
N LEU A 14 -4.70 -2.54 -1.52
CA LEU A 14 -4.41 -2.85 -0.12
C LEU A 14 -3.27 -2.00 0.45
N LEU A 15 -2.51 -1.27 -0.38
CA LEU A 15 -1.29 -0.58 0.05
C LEU A 15 -1.57 0.53 1.08
N GLY A 16 -2.66 1.29 0.93
CA GLY A 16 -3.04 2.31 1.90
C GLY A 16 -3.30 1.72 3.30
N ALA A 17 -4.09 0.64 3.36
CA ALA A 17 -4.33 -0.07 4.61
C ALA A 17 -3.06 -0.75 5.15
N TYR A 18 -2.18 -1.24 4.27
CA TYR A 18 -0.92 -1.87 4.66
C TYR A 18 0.05 -0.87 5.30
N VAL A 19 0.22 0.34 4.76
CA VAL A 19 1.11 1.35 5.34
C VAL A 19 0.57 1.93 6.65
N LEU A 20 -0.75 1.91 6.83
CA LEU A 20 -1.43 2.36 8.06
C LEU A 20 -1.61 1.23 9.10
N ASP A 21 -1.01 0.05 8.88
CA ASP A 21 -1.15 -1.14 9.74
C ASP A 21 -2.61 -1.56 10.02
N ALA A 22 -3.49 -1.33 9.04
CA ALA A 22 -4.94 -1.53 9.15
C ALA A 22 -5.43 -2.84 8.48
N LEU A 23 -4.50 -3.72 8.10
CA LEU A 23 -4.82 -5.01 7.47
C LEU A 23 -4.88 -6.14 8.49
N THR A 24 -5.63 -7.19 8.17
CA THR A 24 -5.51 -8.44 8.93
C THR A 24 -4.12 -9.04 8.76
N PRO A 25 -3.64 -9.88 9.70
CA PRO A 25 -2.34 -10.54 9.58
C PRO A 25 -2.20 -11.43 8.34
N GLY A 26 -3.31 -11.92 7.77
CA GLY A 26 -3.31 -12.71 6.53
C GLY A 26 -3.08 -11.85 5.29
N GLU A 27 -3.73 -10.69 5.22
CA GLU A 27 -3.59 -9.72 4.13
C GLU A 27 -2.21 -9.08 4.15
N ALA A 28 -1.71 -8.67 5.33
CA ALA A 28 -0.37 -8.11 5.48
C ALA A 28 0.72 -9.08 4.99
N ARG A 29 0.62 -10.37 5.35
CA ARG A 29 1.54 -11.41 4.83
C ARG A 29 1.44 -11.58 3.31
N THR A 30 0.25 -11.45 2.74
CA THR A 30 0.03 -11.55 1.30
C THR A 30 0.68 -10.36 0.56
N VAL A 31 0.48 -9.15 1.07
CA VAL A 31 1.13 -7.93 0.55
C VAL A 31 2.64 -8.04 0.66
N ALA A 32 3.18 -8.36 1.84
CA ALA A 32 4.63 -8.50 2.06
C ALA A 32 5.26 -9.57 1.16
N ARG A 33 4.56 -10.68 0.88
CA ARG A 33 5.03 -11.69 -0.07
C ARG A 33 5.07 -11.15 -1.50
N HIS A 34 4.06 -10.41 -1.93
CA HIS A 34 3.99 -9.86 -3.29
C HIS A 34 5.06 -8.78 -3.53
N LEU A 35 5.28 -7.88 -2.57
CA LEU A 35 6.29 -6.81 -2.68
C LEU A 35 7.71 -7.36 -2.86
N ARG A 36 8.00 -8.57 -2.40
CA ARG A 36 9.31 -9.21 -2.61
C ARG A 36 9.61 -9.57 -4.07
N GLY A 37 8.61 -9.60 -4.95
CA GLY A 37 8.76 -10.05 -6.34
C GLY A 37 8.15 -9.13 -7.39
N CYS A 38 7.53 -8.00 -6.99
CA CYS A 38 6.87 -7.09 -7.92
C CYS A 38 7.41 -5.67 -7.75
N ASP A 39 8.30 -5.26 -8.66
CA ASP A 39 8.90 -3.92 -8.66
C ASP A 39 7.83 -2.82 -8.80
N ARG A 40 6.80 -3.08 -9.60
CA ARG A 40 5.69 -2.14 -9.80
C ARG A 40 4.96 -1.85 -8.49
N CYS A 41 4.55 -2.90 -7.76
CA CYS A 41 3.87 -2.71 -6.48
C CYS A 41 4.81 -2.20 -5.39
N THR A 42 6.10 -2.46 -5.48
CA THR A 42 7.11 -1.86 -4.59
C THR A 42 7.24 -0.36 -4.80
N ALA A 43 7.22 0.10 -6.05
CA ALA A 43 7.19 1.53 -6.37
C ALA A 43 5.89 2.20 -5.90
N ASP A 44 4.73 1.57 -6.11
CA ASP A 44 3.46 2.07 -5.59
C ASP A 44 3.46 2.10 -4.04
N TYR A 45 4.06 1.10 -3.38
CA TYR A 45 4.21 1.07 -1.92
C TYR A 45 5.05 2.24 -1.43
N ALA A 46 6.19 2.52 -2.06
CA ALA A 46 7.06 3.63 -1.68
C ALA A 46 6.33 4.99 -1.74
N ALA A 47 5.60 5.25 -2.83
CA ALA A 47 4.80 6.46 -2.98
C ALA A 47 3.67 6.56 -1.93
N THR A 48 3.05 5.43 -1.60
CA THR A 48 1.98 5.39 -0.58
C THR A 48 2.53 5.60 0.83
N ALA A 49 3.72 5.04 1.14
CA ALA A 49 4.39 5.21 2.42
C ALA A 49 4.82 6.67 2.64
N GLU A 50 5.36 7.34 1.62
CA GLU A 50 5.68 8.77 1.67
C GLU A 50 4.43 9.62 2.01
N ALA A 51 3.29 9.33 1.38
CA ALA A 51 2.04 10.01 1.71
C ALA A 51 1.59 9.76 3.16
N ALA A 52 1.79 8.55 3.69
CA ALA A 52 1.47 8.22 5.08
C ALA A 52 2.37 8.96 6.08
N GLU A 53 3.64 9.19 5.74
CA GLU A 53 4.55 10.01 6.56
C GLU A 53 4.08 11.46 6.65
N LEU A 54 3.54 12.03 5.56
CA LEU A 54 2.97 13.37 5.58
C LEU A 54 1.70 13.44 6.46
N LEU A 55 0.87 12.40 6.44
CA LEU A 55 -0.31 12.33 7.31
C LEU A 55 0.06 12.33 8.79
N ALA A 56 1.19 11.73 9.17
CA ALA A 56 1.65 11.71 10.56
C ALA A 56 2.02 13.10 11.12
N LEU A 57 2.16 14.12 10.26
CA LEU A 57 2.39 15.51 10.66
C LEU A 57 1.10 16.25 11.03
N LEU A 58 -0.06 15.68 10.70
CA LEU A 58 -1.37 16.27 10.93
C LEU A 58 -2.01 15.64 12.17
N ARG A 59 -2.77 16.44 12.92
CA ARG A 59 -3.71 15.96 13.92
C ARG A 59 -5.09 15.86 13.29
N GLU A 60 -5.97 15.08 13.91
CA GLU A 60 -7.35 14.92 13.45
C GLU A 60 -8.10 16.26 13.34
N GLU A 61 -7.84 17.18 14.27
CA GLU A 61 -8.38 18.54 14.24
C GLU A 61 -7.98 19.33 12.98
N ASP A 62 -6.78 19.10 12.45
CA ASP A 62 -6.26 19.79 11.26
C ASP A 62 -6.98 19.33 9.96
N MET A 63 -7.76 18.25 10.02
CA MET A 63 -8.53 17.68 8.90
C MET A 63 -10.02 18.09 8.90
N SER A 64 -10.45 18.91 9.86
CA SER A 64 -11.82 19.42 9.95
C SER A 64 -11.96 20.65 9.03
N GLU A 65 -12.98 20.71 8.18
CA GLU A 65 -13.36 21.93 7.44
C GLU A 65 -14.06 22.97 8.34
#